data_AF-A0ABD1QV31-F1
#
_entry.id   AF-A0ABD1QV31-F1
#
_cell.length_a   1.000
_cell.length_b   1.000
_cell.length_c   1.000
_cell.angle_alpha   90.00
_cell.angle_beta   90.00
_cell.angle_gamma   90.00
#
_symmetry.space_group_name_H-M   'P 1'
#
loop_
_entity.id
_entity.type
_entity.pdbx_description
1 polymer ?
#
loop_
_entity_poly.entity_id
_entity_poly.type
_entity_poly.pdbx_seq_one_letter_code
_entity_poly.pdbx_strand_id
1 'polypeptide(L)'
;MDRKIAEALSSKSSSQQSMVLEEDPFSLEIMAVPLPRDFKQPKMEKYDGSSDPVDHLSSKRVKKTAISLMQLAQDKDELLKDFIARFNRATLGIKELQMSTVVTAMMSETQNRHFKISLSKNSQNTMHELLRRGEKYVDAEEAYFITKGMKDRSEPESNKRKILGELEPQNNRGKLTQDETR
;
A
#
# COMPACT_ATOMS: atom_id res chain seq x y z
N MET A 1 -49.04 -47.55 55.81
CA MET A 1 -49.57 -48.43 54.74
C MET A 1 -50.77 -47.66 54.19
N ASP A 2 -50.85 -47.17 52.95
CA ASP A 2 -50.35 -47.77 51.72
C ASP A 2 -50.00 -46.77 50.61
N ARG A 3 -48.88 -47.09 49.98
CA ARG A 3 -48.49 -46.86 48.59
C ARG A 3 -49.66 -46.56 47.65
N LYS A 4 -49.81 -45.30 47.22
CA LYS A 4 -50.43 -44.97 45.91
C LYS A 4 -50.20 -43.53 45.39
N ILE A 5 -49.25 -42.78 45.96
CA ILE A 5 -48.75 -41.53 45.34
C ILE A 5 -47.39 -41.79 44.65
N ALA A 6 -47.09 -43.05 44.36
CA ALA A 6 -45.81 -43.48 43.79
C ALA A 6 -45.75 -43.38 42.24
N GLU A 7 -46.59 -42.58 41.60
CA GLU A 7 -46.62 -42.48 40.13
C GLU A 7 -46.87 -41.06 39.61
N ALA A 8 -46.30 -40.06 40.29
CA ALA A 8 -46.11 -38.73 39.71
C ALA A 8 -44.63 -38.27 39.74
N LEU A 9 -43.71 -39.22 39.96
CA LEU A 9 -42.27 -39.03 39.75
C LEU A 9 -41.85 -39.68 38.43
N SER A 10 -42.29 -39.12 37.29
CA SER A 10 -41.67 -39.41 35.99
C SER A 10 -41.91 -38.29 34.98
N SER A 11 -41.25 -37.16 35.22
CA SER A 11 -40.64 -36.29 34.20
C SER A 11 -39.91 -35.18 34.96
N LYS A 12 -38.73 -35.53 35.48
CA LYS A 12 -37.43 -35.18 34.88
C LYS A 12 -37.10 -33.69 34.96
N SER A 13 -36.00 -33.46 35.70
CA SER A 13 -34.97 -32.45 35.42
C SER A 13 -35.41 -31.01 35.72
N SER A 14 -35.07 -30.44 36.88
CA SER A 14 -33.72 -29.92 37.14
C SER A 14 -33.00 -29.56 35.84
N SER A 15 -33.34 -28.41 35.29
CA SER A 15 -32.34 -27.53 34.70
C SER A 15 -32.66 -26.17 35.27
N GLN A 16 -31.85 -25.74 36.22
CA GLN A 16 -31.58 -24.32 36.40
C GLN A 16 -31.47 -23.76 34.98
N GLN A 17 -32.45 -22.97 34.56
CA GLN A 17 -32.30 -22.18 33.36
C GLN A 17 -31.33 -21.08 33.79
N SER A 18 -30.04 -21.46 33.78
CA SER A 18 -28.91 -20.58 33.62
C SER A 18 -29.31 -19.64 32.50
N MET A 19 -29.87 -18.49 32.86
CA MET A 19 -29.78 -17.31 32.03
C MET A 19 -28.29 -17.09 31.90
N VAL A 20 -27.73 -17.62 30.81
CA VAL A 20 -26.45 -17.19 30.33
C VAL A 20 -26.67 -15.69 30.16
N LEU A 21 -26.23 -14.91 31.15
CA LEU A 21 -25.82 -13.56 30.89
C LEU A 21 -24.72 -13.77 29.86
N GLU A 22 -25.09 -13.72 28.58
CA GLU A 22 -24.10 -13.45 27.57
C GLU A 22 -23.56 -12.10 28.00
N GLU A 23 -22.43 -12.14 28.70
CA GLU A 23 -21.65 -10.97 29.05
C GLU A 23 -21.53 -10.17 27.75
N ASP A 24 -21.93 -8.89 27.82
CA ASP A 24 -21.84 -8.01 26.66
C ASP A 24 -20.42 -8.13 26.06
N PRO A 25 -20.26 -8.22 24.73
CA PRO A 25 -18.95 -8.38 24.11
C PRO A 25 -17.98 -7.24 24.44
N PHE A 26 -18.48 -6.14 25.02
CA PHE A 26 -17.70 -5.03 25.54
C PHE A 26 -17.65 -5.04 27.07
N SER A 27 -16.51 -4.63 27.64
CA SER A 27 -16.38 -4.46 29.08
C SER A 27 -17.32 -3.35 29.59
N LEU A 28 -17.73 -3.45 30.86
CA LEU A 28 -18.54 -2.41 31.51
C LEU A 28 -17.89 -1.01 31.43
N GLU A 29 -16.56 -0.95 31.41
CA GLU A 29 -15.80 0.30 31.21
C GLU A 29 -16.08 0.91 29.83
N ILE A 30 -16.07 0.10 28.76
CA ILE A 30 -16.39 0.56 27.40
C ILE A 30 -17.85 1.01 27.31
N MET A 31 -18.79 0.25 27.91
CA MET A 31 -20.21 0.58 27.91
C MET A 31 -20.53 1.86 28.68
N ALA A 32 -19.72 2.20 29.69
CA ALA A 32 -19.89 3.38 30.52
C ALA A 32 -19.33 4.67 29.88
N VAL A 33 -18.56 4.58 28.80
CA VAL A 33 -18.04 5.77 28.10
C VAL A 33 -19.21 6.54 27.47
N PRO A 34 -19.48 7.80 27.88
CA PRO A 34 -20.55 8.58 27.28
C PRO A 34 -20.22 8.91 25.82
N LEU A 35 -21.24 8.84 24.96
CA LEU A 35 -21.10 9.26 23.56
C LEU A 35 -20.60 10.72 23.49
N PRO A 36 -19.65 11.06 22.59
CA PRO A 36 -19.18 12.42 22.42
C PRO A 36 -20.33 13.41 22.17
N ARG A 37 -20.24 14.62 22.74
CA ARG A 37 -21.31 15.65 22.66
C ARG A 37 -21.62 16.10 21.22
N ASP A 38 -20.65 15.97 20.33
CA ASP A 38 -20.70 16.31 18.91
C ASP A 38 -21.02 15.12 18.00
N PHE A 39 -21.26 13.92 18.57
CA PHE A 39 -21.61 12.74 17.80
C PHE A 39 -22.87 13.00 16.96
N LYS A 40 -22.72 12.92 15.64
CA LYS A 40 -23.83 12.97 14.68
C LYS A 40 -24.11 11.56 14.21
N GLN A 41 -25.19 10.96 14.72
CA GLN A 41 -25.65 9.68 14.21
C GLN A 41 -25.86 9.78 12.70
N PRO A 42 -25.28 8.86 11.90
CA PRO A 42 -25.52 8.84 10.47
C PRO A 42 -27.01 8.70 10.22
N LYS A 43 -27.59 9.60 9.41
CA LYS A 43 -28.93 9.38 8.88
C LYS A 43 -28.79 8.21 7.92
N MET A 44 -29.39 7.05 8.19
CA MET A 44 -29.51 5.94 7.23
C MET A 44 -30.97 5.79 6.85
N GLU A 45 -31.25 5.48 5.58
CA GLU A 45 -32.61 5.13 5.19
C GLU A 45 -32.97 3.78 5.82
N LYS A 46 -34.25 3.55 6.10
CA LYS A 46 -34.69 2.21 6.55
C LYS A 46 -34.68 1.27 5.35
N TYR A 47 -34.17 0.06 5.56
CA TYR A 47 -34.24 -0.98 4.54
C TYR A 47 -35.67 -1.51 4.48
N ASP A 48 -36.34 -1.32 3.35
CA ASP A 48 -37.74 -1.70 3.11
C ASP A 48 -37.89 -3.14 2.56
N GLY A 49 -36.78 -3.84 2.36
CA GLY A 49 -36.75 -5.19 1.78
C GLY A 49 -36.96 -5.24 0.27
N SER A 50 -37.10 -4.10 -0.41
CA SER A 50 -37.38 -4.05 -1.85
C SER A 50 -36.12 -3.88 -2.70
N SER A 51 -35.14 -3.10 -2.22
CA SER A 51 -33.85 -2.89 -2.89
C SER A 51 -32.81 -3.95 -2.54
N ASP A 52 -31.74 -4.10 -3.32
CA ASP A 52 -30.62 -4.96 -2.93
C ASP A 52 -29.95 -4.47 -1.61
N PRO A 53 -29.69 -5.34 -0.61
CA PRO A 53 -29.08 -4.94 0.67
C PRO A 53 -27.71 -4.27 0.54
N VAL A 54 -26.88 -4.71 -0.43
CA VAL A 54 -25.53 -4.15 -0.66
C VAL A 54 -25.64 -2.74 -1.23
N ASP A 55 -26.55 -2.54 -2.19
CA ASP A 55 -26.81 -1.22 -2.75
C ASP A 55 -27.45 -0.28 -1.70
N HIS A 56 -28.36 -0.77 -0.84
CA HIS A 56 -28.96 0.02 0.24
C HIS A 56 -27.92 0.56 1.24
N LEU A 57 -27.00 -0.30 1.68
CA LEU A 57 -25.85 0.09 2.54
C LEU A 57 -24.90 1.06 1.82
N SER A 58 -24.87 1.04 0.49
CA SER A 58 -24.02 1.91 -0.32
C SER A 58 -24.66 3.26 -0.67
N SER A 59 -25.96 3.44 -0.43
CA SER A 59 -26.76 4.60 -0.87
C SER A 59 -26.17 5.96 -0.48
N LYS A 60 -25.43 6.03 0.65
CA LYS A 60 -24.81 7.26 1.17
C LYS A 60 -23.31 7.34 0.93
N ARG A 61 -22.69 6.32 0.36
CA ARG A 61 -21.27 6.37 -0.02
C ARG A 61 -21.12 7.26 -1.25
N VAL A 62 -20.12 8.14 -1.23
CA VAL A 62 -19.76 8.95 -2.40
C VAL A 62 -19.40 7.99 -3.53
N LYS A 63 -20.13 8.07 -4.64
CA LYS A 63 -19.85 7.26 -5.83
C LYS A 63 -18.48 7.67 -6.37
N LYS A 64 -17.55 6.70 -6.42
CA LYS A 64 -16.26 6.91 -7.08
C LYS A 64 -16.45 6.83 -8.59
N THR A 65 -15.81 7.73 -9.30
CA THR A 65 -15.87 7.82 -10.77
C THR A 65 -14.47 7.80 -11.35
N ALA A 66 -14.36 7.70 -12.68
CA ALA A 66 -13.10 7.83 -13.41
C ALA A 66 -12.26 9.06 -12.99
N ILE A 67 -12.92 10.18 -12.68
CA ILE A 67 -12.26 11.42 -12.24
C ILE A 67 -11.43 11.18 -10.96
N SER A 68 -11.89 10.31 -10.07
CA SER A 68 -11.16 10.00 -8.83
C SER A 68 -9.82 9.31 -9.09
N LEU A 69 -9.64 8.60 -10.22
CA LEU A 69 -8.35 8.02 -10.59
C LEU A 69 -7.37 9.07 -11.09
N MET A 70 -7.86 10.07 -11.82
CA MET A 70 -7.04 11.17 -12.33
C MET A 70 -6.53 12.10 -11.23
N GLN A 71 -7.06 11.97 -10.01
CA GLN A 71 -6.62 12.74 -8.84
C GLN A 71 -5.54 12.01 -8.04
N LEU A 72 -5.25 10.75 -8.36
CA LEU A 72 -4.26 9.94 -7.66
C LEU A 72 -2.90 10.13 -8.30
N ALA A 73 -2.31 11.33 -8.19
CA ALA A 73 -0.92 11.52 -8.60
C ALA A 73 0.04 10.73 -7.69
N GLN A 74 1.10 10.17 -8.27
CA GLN A 74 2.23 9.67 -7.50
C GLN A 74 3.02 10.87 -6.95
N ASP A 75 3.18 10.93 -5.63
CA ASP A 75 3.96 11.97 -4.97
C ASP A 75 5.46 11.80 -5.24
N LYS A 76 6.25 12.88 -5.10
CA LYS A 76 7.69 12.84 -5.40
C LYS A 76 8.49 11.88 -4.51
N ASP A 77 8.03 11.72 -3.28
CA ASP A 77 8.68 10.90 -2.25
C ASP A 77 7.97 9.55 -2.04
N GLU A 78 6.98 9.24 -2.88
CA GLU A 78 6.22 8.00 -2.80
C GLU A 78 6.82 6.93 -3.73
N LEU A 79 7.06 5.73 -3.18
CA LEU A 79 7.50 4.58 -3.96
C LEU A 79 6.40 4.12 -4.92
N LEU A 80 6.82 3.59 -6.08
CA LEU A 80 5.90 3.11 -7.11
C LEU A 80 4.94 2.02 -6.58
N LYS A 81 5.39 1.22 -5.62
CA LYS A 81 4.59 0.17 -4.97
C LYS A 81 3.40 0.74 -4.21
N ASP A 82 3.64 1.78 -3.42
CA ASP A 82 2.60 2.43 -2.61
C ASP A 82 1.58 3.11 -3.51
N PHE A 83 2.07 3.78 -4.56
CA PHE A 83 1.23 4.38 -5.58
C PHE A 83 0.33 3.34 -6.26
N ILE A 84 0.90 2.24 -6.76
CA ILE A 84 0.14 1.17 -7.43
C ILE A 84 -0.90 0.57 -6.49
N ALA A 85 -0.58 0.37 -5.21
CA ALA A 85 -1.52 -0.14 -4.23
C ALA A 85 -2.69 0.83 -4.01
N ARG A 86 -2.42 2.13 -3.85
CA ARG A 86 -3.48 3.17 -3.73
C ARG A 86 -4.35 3.23 -4.99
N PHE A 87 -3.71 3.23 -6.15
CA PHE A 87 -4.39 3.28 -7.45
C PHE A 87 -5.32 2.06 -7.62
N ASN A 88 -4.82 0.84 -7.37
CA ASN A 88 -5.61 -0.38 -7.45
C ASN A 88 -6.77 -0.40 -6.44
N ARG A 89 -6.58 0.11 -5.21
CA ARG A 89 -7.67 0.24 -4.25
C ARG A 89 -8.78 1.17 -4.74
N ALA A 90 -8.42 2.21 -5.51
CA ALA A 90 -9.41 3.14 -6.06
C ALA A 90 -10.20 2.53 -7.22
N THR A 91 -9.58 1.71 -8.07
CA THR A 91 -10.25 1.05 -9.20
C THR A 91 -11.37 0.11 -8.76
N LEU A 92 -11.18 -0.61 -7.64
CA LEU A 92 -12.18 -1.55 -7.08
C LEU A 92 -13.52 -0.88 -6.68
N GLY A 93 -13.54 0.44 -6.50
CA GLY A 93 -14.74 1.17 -6.11
C GLY A 93 -15.52 1.80 -7.26
N ILE A 94 -15.07 1.63 -8.51
CA ILE A 94 -15.66 2.30 -9.69
C ILE A 94 -16.41 1.27 -10.52
N LYS A 95 -17.74 1.42 -10.60
CA LYS A 95 -18.60 0.59 -11.47
C LYS A 95 -18.28 0.91 -12.94
N GLU A 96 -18.26 -0.12 -13.80
CA GLU A 96 -18.08 -0.02 -15.27
C GLU A 96 -16.81 0.76 -15.72
N LEU A 97 -15.72 0.58 -14.99
CA LEU A 97 -14.46 1.24 -15.28
C LEU A 97 -13.84 0.74 -16.59
N GLN A 98 -13.67 1.65 -17.55
CA GLN A 98 -13.01 1.36 -18.83
C GLN A 98 -11.50 1.26 -18.64
N MET A 99 -10.90 0.24 -19.24
CA MET A 99 -9.47 -0.01 -19.13
C MET A 99 -8.62 1.09 -19.77
N SER A 100 -9.10 1.70 -20.85
CA SER A 100 -8.46 2.88 -21.43
C SER A 100 -8.32 4.01 -20.40
N THR A 101 -9.36 4.27 -19.60
CA THR A 101 -9.33 5.25 -18.50
C THR A 101 -8.28 4.89 -17.45
N VAL A 102 -8.15 3.61 -17.10
CA VAL A 102 -7.13 3.12 -16.15
C VAL A 102 -5.73 3.40 -16.68
N VAL A 103 -5.46 3.01 -17.92
CA VAL A 103 -4.15 3.16 -18.55
C VAL A 103 -3.82 4.65 -18.72
N THR A 104 -4.77 5.47 -19.16
CA THR A 104 -4.61 6.93 -19.28
C THR A 104 -4.28 7.56 -17.94
N ALA A 105 -5.05 7.27 -16.88
CA ALA A 105 -4.78 7.81 -15.56
C ALA A 105 -3.43 7.34 -15.03
N MET A 106 -3.09 6.06 -15.15
CA MET A 106 -1.79 5.56 -14.68
C MET A 106 -0.62 6.19 -15.44
N MET A 107 -0.76 6.44 -16.75
CA MET A 107 0.25 7.12 -17.56
C MET A 107 0.41 8.60 -17.20
N SER A 108 -0.67 9.31 -16.87
CA SER A 108 -0.57 10.72 -16.46
C SER A 108 -0.01 10.87 -15.05
N GLU A 109 -0.40 9.97 -14.15
CA GLU A 109 -0.18 10.16 -12.71
C GLU A 109 1.14 9.56 -12.17
N THR A 110 1.75 8.56 -12.82
CA THR A 110 2.99 7.96 -12.31
C THR A 110 4.25 8.80 -12.62
N GLN A 111 5.19 8.83 -11.68
CA GLN A 111 6.50 9.48 -11.86
C GLN A 111 7.49 8.59 -12.63
N ASN A 112 7.32 7.27 -12.61
CA ASN A 112 8.27 6.34 -13.22
C ASN A 112 8.23 6.42 -14.76
N ARG A 113 9.22 7.09 -15.36
CA ARG A 113 9.29 7.34 -16.82
C ARG A 113 9.36 6.05 -17.63
N HIS A 114 10.13 5.06 -17.17
CA HIS A 114 10.26 3.79 -17.88
C HIS A 114 8.96 3.01 -17.87
N PHE A 115 8.24 3.04 -16.75
CA PHE A 115 6.91 2.46 -16.66
C PHE A 115 5.93 3.16 -17.61
N LYS A 116 5.88 4.51 -17.66
CA LYS A 116 5.04 5.26 -18.63
C LYS A 116 5.27 4.86 -20.08
N ILE A 117 6.54 4.77 -20.49
CA ILE A 117 6.92 4.32 -21.85
C ILE A 117 6.48 2.87 -22.08
N SER A 118 6.54 2.03 -21.06
CA SER A 118 6.07 0.64 -21.12
C SER A 118 4.56 0.56 -21.34
N LEU A 119 3.80 1.41 -20.64
CA LEU A 119 2.34 1.51 -20.78
C LEU A 119 1.92 1.99 -22.18
N SER A 120 2.66 2.95 -22.77
CA SER A 120 2.31 3.50 -24.08
C SER A 120 2.57 2.55 -25.25
N LYS A 121 3.43 1.54 -25.07
CA LYS A 121 3.82 0.60 -26.13
C LYS A 121 2.81 -0.52 -26.38
N ASN A 122 1.92 -0.80 -25.43
CA ASN A 122 0.96 -1.89 -25.50
C ASN A 122 -0.46 -1.35 -25.36
N SER A 123 -1.26 -1.44 -26.45
CA SER A 123 -2.63 -0.90 -26.51
C SER A 123 -3.69 -1.79 -25.85
N GLN A 124 -3.39 -3.08 -25.63
CA GLN A 124 -4.29 -4.06 -25.03
C GLN A 124 -3.80 -4.43 -23.63
N ASN A 125 -4.28 -3.71 -22.61
CA ASN A 125 -3.99 -4.03 -21.22
C ASN A 125 -5.23 -4.61 -20.57
N THR A 126 -5.10 -5.64 -19.75
CA THR A 126 -6.08 -5.98 -18.71
C THR A 126 -5.58 -5.41 -17.38
N MET A 127 -6.44 -5.33 -16.35
CA MET A 127 -5.97 -4.88 -15.03
C MET A 127 -4.83 -5.78 -14.53
N HIS A 128 -4.95 -7.09 -14.75
CA HIS A 128 -3.94 -8.06 -14.36
C HIS A 128 -2.58 -7.81 -15.05
N GLU A 129 -2.59 -7.65 -16.37
CA GLU A 129 -1.36 -7.38 -17.14
C GLU A 129 -0.73 -6.03 -16.76
N LEU A 130 -1.57 -5.02 -16.45
CA LEU A 130 -1.12 -3.72 -15.98
C LEU A 130 -0.38 -3.82 -14.64
N LEU A 131 -0.99 -4.51 -13.67
CA LEU A 131 -0.42 -4.68 -12.33
C LEU A 131 0.85 -5.55 -12.37
N ARG A 132 0.84 -6.65 -13.12
CA ARG A 132 2.01 -7.51 -13.33
C ARG A 132 3.18 -6.75 -13.95
N ARG A 133 2.90 -5.84 -14.89
CA ARG A 133 3.92 -4.97 -15.45
C ARG A 133 4.43 -3.97 -14.43
N GLY A 134 3.55 -3.39 -13.62
CA GLY A 134 3.90 -2.49 -12.53
C GLY A 134 4.87 -3.13 -11.54
N GLU A 135 4.63 -4.38 -11.14
CA GLU A 135 5.47 -5.17 -10.25
C GLU A 135 6.93 -5.23 -10.72
N LYS A 136 7.17 -5.49 -12.01
CA LYS A 136 8.53 -5.49 -12.58
C LYS A 136 9.28 -4.17 -12.37
N TYR A 137 8.58 -3.04 -12.43
CA TYR A 137 9.20 -1.73 -12.22
C TYR A 137 9.34 -1.38 -10.74
N VAL A 138 8.46 -1.90 -9.89
CA VAL A 138 8.60 -1.85 -8.42
C VAL A 138 9.88 -2.57 -8.01
N ASP A 139 10.08 -3.80 -8.47
CA ASP A 139 11.28 -4.59 -8.14
C ASP A 139 12.57 -3.87 -8.56
N ALA A 140 12.56 -3.28 -9.77
CA ALA A 140 13.69 -2.51 -10.28
C ALA A 140 13.97 -1.24 -9.46
N GLU A 141 12.93 -0.55 -9.00
CA GLU A 141 13.04 0.65 -8.16
C GLU A 141 13.52 0.31 -6.74
N GLU A 142 12.96 -0.71 -6.10
CA GLU A 142 13.41 -1.20 -4.79
C GLU A 142 14.89 -1.64 -4.83
N ALA A 143 15.31 -2.36 -5.88
CA ALA A 143 16.71 -2.74 -6.07
C ALA A 143 17.66 -1.54 -6.21
N TYR A 144 17.21 -0.47 -6.89
CA TYR A 144 17.98 0.76 -7.01
C TYR A 144 18.18 1.45 -5.64
N PHE A 145 17.16 1.51 -4.79
CA PHE A 145 17.28 2.09 -3.45
C PHE A 145 18.21 1.28 -2.54
N ILE A 146 18.13 -0.05 -2.60
CA ILE A 146 19.04 -0.93 -1.84
C ILE A 146 20.50 -0.67 -2.24
N THR A 147 20.79 -0.67 -3.54
CA THR A 147 22.16 -0.47 -4.05
C THR A 147 22.69 0.95 -3.80
N LYS A 148 21.82 1.97 -3.87
CA LYS A 148 22.18 3.35 -3.50
C LYS A 148 22.50 3.49 -2.01
N GLY A 149 21.68 2.90 -1.14
CA GLY A 149 21.93 2.86 0.31
C GLY A 149 23.22 2.11 0.67
N MET A 150 23.61 1.12 -0.13
CA MET A 150 24.92 0.45 0.00
C MET A 150 26.08 1.35 -0.42
N LYS A 151 25.90 2.16 -1.47
CA LYS A 151 26.92 3.10 -1.96
C LYS A 151 27.22 4.20 -0.93
N ASP A 152 26.19 4.77 -0.30
CA ASP A 152 26.32 5.81 0.73
C ASP A 152 26.97 5.30 2.03
N ARG A 153 26.96 3.97 2.27
CA ARG A 153 27.59 3.33 3.43
C ARG A 153 29.02 2.83 3.16
N SER A 154 29.45 2.87 1.90
CA SER A 154 30.75 2.33 1.43
C SER A 154 31.84 3.38 1.23
N GLU A 155 31.70 4.57 1.80
CA GLU A 155 32.80 5.55 1.91
C GLU A 155 33.37 5.55 3.33
N PRO A 156 34.50 4.86 3.58
CA PRO A 156 35.36 5.20 4.70
C PRO A 156 36.35 6.27 4.23
N GLU A 157 36.12 7.52 4.66
CA GLU A 157 37.21 8.47 4.78
C GLU A 157 38.23 7.93 5.81
N SER A 158 39.51 8.12 5.48
CA SER A 158 40.72 8.03 6.34
C SER A 158 41.51 6.71 6.41
N ASN A 159 42.48 6.55 5.50
CA ASN A 159 43.91 6.51 5.85
C ASN A 159 44.79 6.70 4.59
N LYS A 160 45.22 7.93 4.27
CA LYS A 160 46.53 8.52 4.66
C LYS A 160 47.76 7.65 4.33
N ARG A 161 48.44 8.06 3.25
CA ARG A 161 49.86 8.45 3.26
C ARG A 161 50.77 7.59 4.15
N LYS A 162 51.36 6.55 3.56
CA LYS A 162 52.71 5.99 3.82
C LYS A 162 52.80 4.71 2.98
N ILE A 163 53.96 4.47 2.33
CA ILE A 163 54.19 3.42 1.31
C ILE A 163 53.62 3.84 -0.06
N LEU A 164 54.24 4.75 -0.79
CA LEU A 164 55.49 4.50 -1.52
C LEU A 164 56.24 5.84 -1.68
N GLY A 165 57.08 6.17 -0.70
CA GLY A 165 58.29 6.93 -0.99
C GLY A 165 59.26 5.99 -1.69
N GLU A 166 60.04 6.52 -2.63
CA GLU A 166 60.84 5.79 -3.64
C GLU A 166 59.93 5.29 -4.77
N LEU A 167 59.68 6.05 -5.83
CA LEU A 167 60.66 6.36 -6.87
C LEU A 167 60.28 7.69 -7.55
N GLU A 168 61.08 8.73 -7.33
CA GLU A 168 61.19 9.85 -8.26
C GLU A 168 62.14 9.44 -9.40
N PRO A 169 61.75 9.58 -10.67
CA PRO A 169 62.70 9.87 -11.73
C PRO A 169 62.69 11.38 -12.01
N GLN A 170 63.80 11.99 -11.63
CA GLN A 170 64.12 13.40 -11.83
C GLN A 170 63.88 13.86 -13.28
N ASN A 171 63.08 14.91 -13.44
CA ASN A 171 62.99 15.68 -14.66
C ASN A 171 64.22 16.61 -14.77
N ASN A 172 65.29 16.13 -15.39
CA ASN A 172 66.43 16.96 -15.77
C ASN A 172 66.28 17.45 -17.21
N ARG A 173 65.80 18.68 -17.33
CA ARG A 173 66.03 19.55 -18.50
C ARG A 173 67.53 19.85 -18.62
N GLY A 174 68.21 19.16 -19.53
CA GLY A 174 69.49 19.60 -20.07
C GLY A 174 69.28 20.44 -21.33
N LYS A 175 69.45 21.77 -21.21
CA LYS A 175 69.80 22.66 -22.33
C LYS A 175 71.32 22.85 -22.31
N LEU A 176 71.99 22.64 -23.44
CA LEU A 176 73.26 23.25 -23.92
C LEU A 176 73.74 22.35 -25.09
N THR A 177 74.22 22.80 -26.25
CA THR A 177 74.46 24.11 -26.87
C THR A 177 74.78 23.84 -28.34
N GLN A 178 74.64 24.86 -29.18
CA GLN A 178 75.23 24.93 -30.51
C GLN A 178 76.76 24.73 -30.46
N ASP A 179 77.34 24.13 -31.50
CA ASP A 179 78.56 24.66 -32.11
C ASP A 179 78.68 24.24 -33.59
N GLU A 180 79.27 25.14 -34.36
CA GLU A 180 79.41 25.16 -35.81
C GLU A 180 80.64 24.37 -36.31
N THR A 181 80.76 24.34 -37.65
CA THR A 181 82.00 24.24 -38.46
C THR A 181 82.54 22.84 -38.79
N ARG A 182 82.38 22.42 -40.06
CA ARG A 182 83.36 22.69 -41.13
C ARG A 182 82.86 22.20 -42.49
#